data_AF-A0A661EE75-F1
#
_entry.id   AF-A0A661EE75-F1
#
_cell.length_a   1.000
_cell.length_b   1.000
_cell.length_c   1.000
_cell.angle_alpha   90.00
_cell.angle_beta   90.00
_cell.angle_gamma   90.00
#
_symmetry.space_group_name_H-M   'P 1'
#
loop_
_entity.id
_entity.type
_entity.pdbx_description
1 polymer ?
#
loop_
_entity_poly.entity_id
_entity_poly.type
_entity_poly.pdbx_seq_one_letter_code
_entity_poly.pdbx_strand_id
1 'polypeptide(L)'
;MITNNINYFKTSIENKEQVFDSRYLFLNLDKDLETYREYTKKLKELIITIKVLRNKKKIVDDSLYLDLFVLSKNIFSQKSEFNCFVNACDTTLKIIGDNVKQFKQIVHLYIDCRPISEHTPCGWIQALIDKGSSRAKGHIGENKIIDIALNKNFKEVFTWQELHEGINIIAKFNTATFNLKNIKKELNIDLDLKNQGKLLDIIIKNKKQIIFIEAKHLKETGGSQDKQLHELINIIQTPTNKKNILYGAFLDGVLSNRLLNITDKQLLKPATLTKEDKTTKQQKSIVTSLMKNTNNYWFNTAGFQKFITEFKS
;
A
#
# COMPACT_ATOMS: atom_id res chain seq x y z
N MET A 1 -13.65 -18.19 21.98
CA MET A 1 -12.45 -17.98 22.82
C MET A 1 -11.22 -18.12 21.95
N ILE A 2 -10.41 -17.06 21.92
CA ILE A 2 -9.18 -16.97 21.10
C ILE A 2 -8.17 -18.01 21.60
N THR A 3 -7.62 -18.80 20.67
CA THR A 3 -6.57 -19.77 20.95
C THR A 3 -5.18 -19.13 20.92
N ASN A 4 -4.14 -19.92 21.21
CA ASN A 4 -2.74 -19.46 21.17
C ASN A 4 -2.39 -18.85 19.79
N ASN A 5 -1.67 -17.71 19.76
CA ASN A 5 -1.24 -17.04 18.53
C ASN A 5 -0.50 -17.95 17.53
N ILE A 6 0.26 -18.93 18.03
CA ILE A 6 0.96 -19.92 17.22
C ILE A 6 0.00 -20.78 16.40
N ASN A 7 -1.23 -21.03 16.87
CA ASN A 7 -2.21 -21.82 16.12
C ASN A 7 -2.69 -21.08 14.86
N TYR A 8 -2.92 -19.78 14.92
CA TYR A 8 -3.28 -18.99 13.73
C TYR A 8 -2.10 -18.84 12.78
N PHE A 9 -0.89 -18.76 13.32
CA PHE A 9 0.33 -18.79 12.52
C PHE A 9 0.50 -20.12 11.79
N LYS A 10 0.25 -21.25 12.47
CA LYS A 10 0.27 -22.59 11.86
C LYS A 10 -0.77 -22.70 10.75
N THR A 11 -1.99 -22.23 10.98
CA THR A 11 -3.02 -22.16 9.91
C THR A 11 -2.54 -21.33 8.73
N SER A 12 -1.79 -20.25 8.95
CA SER A 12 -1.20 -19.45 7.86
C SER A 12 -0.11 -20.20 7.09
N ILE A 13 0.70 -21.03 7.76
CA ILE A 13 1.72 -21.88 7.13
C ILE A 13 1.06 -22.95 6.23
N GLU A 14 0.03 -23.61 6.75
CA GLU A 14 -0.64 -24.73 6.10
C GLU A 14 -1.49 -24.31 4.88
N ASN A 15 -1.99 -23.07 4.88
CA ASN A 15 -2.92 -22.57 3.86
C ASN A 15 -2.28 -21.40 3.13
N LYS A 16 -1.65 -21.68 1.99
CA LYS A 16 -0.94 -20.70 1.17
C LYS A 16 -1.88 -19.69 0.52
N GLU A 17 -1.39 -18.45 0.35
CA GLU A 17 -2.02 -17.44 -0.49
C GLU A 17 -2.11 -17.90 -1.94
N GLN A 18 -3.20 -17.52 -2.60
CA GLN A 18 -3.37 -17.77 -4.03
C GLN A 18 -2.40 -16.91 -4.84
N VAL A 19 -1.87 -17.48 -5.94
CA VAL A 19 -1.00 -16.73 -6.86
C VAL A 19 -1.77 -15.63 -7.58
N PHE A 20 -3.02 -15.92 -7.93
CA PHE A 20 -3.93 -14.99 -8.60
C PHE A 20 -5.15 -14.74 -7.73
N ASP A 21 -5.01 -13.85 -6.76
CA ASP A 21 -6.17 -13.31 -6.04
C ASP A 21 -6.82 -12.25 -6.94
N SER A 22 -8.08 -12.51 -7.33
CA SER A 22 -8.87 -11.66 -8.23
C SER A 22 -9.03 -10.23 -7.72
N ARG A 23 -8.93 -10.00 -6.41
CA ARG A 23 -8.97 -8.65 -5.82
C ARG A 23 -7.84 -7.76 -6.30
N TYR A 24 -6.71 -8.36 -6.71
CA TYR A 24 -5.50 -7.65 -7.15
C TYR A 24 -5.31 -7.67 -8.67
N LEU A 25 -6.32 -8.13 -9.41
CA LEU A 25 -6.32 -8.19 -10.87
C LEU A 25 -7.12 -7.02 -11.44
N PHE A 26 -6.42 -6.08 -12.09
CA PHE A 26 -7.04 -4.96 -12.81
C PHE A 26 -7.19 -5.35 -14.28
N LEU A 27 -8.18 -6.20 -14.57
CA LEU A 27 -8.35 -6.79 -15.90
C LEU A 27 -9.09 -5.89 -16.89
N ASN A 28 -9.90 -4.98 -16.37
CA ASN A 28 -10.72 -4.09 -17.19
C ASN A 28 -9.93 -2.85 -17.59
N LEU A 29 -10.24 -2.33 -18.78
CA LEU A 29 -9.78 -1.01 -19.19
C LEU A 29 -10.28 0.04 -18.20
N ASP A 30 -9.50 1.13 -18.06
CA ASP A 30 -9.92 2.26 -17.26
C ASP A 30 -11.21 2.87 -17.83
N LYS A 31 -12.18 3.15 -16.96
CA LYS A 31 -13.48 3.72 -17.36
C LYS A 31 -13.34 5.08 -18.03
N ASP A 32 -12.28 5.84 -17.70
CA ASP A 32 -12.01 7.18 -18.20
C ASP A 32 -10.93 7.18 -19.29
N LEU A 33 -10.60 6.00 -19.86
CA LEU A 33 -9.51 5.83 -20.82
C LEU A 33 -9.62 6.75 -22.05
N GLU A 34 -10.84 6.99 -22.51
CA GLU A 34 -11.08 7.89 -23.63
C GLU A 34 -10.79 9.36 -23.26
N THR A 35 -11.19 9.78 -22.06
CA THR A 35 -10.84 11.11 -21.52
C THR A 35 -9.32 11.27 -21.39
N TYR A 36 -8.61 10.25 -20.89
CA TYR A 36 -7.15 10.24 -20.87
C TYR A 36 -6.55 10.40 -22.29
N ARG A 37 -7.14 9.75 -23.30
CA ARG A 37 -6.72 9.88 -24.70
C ARG A 37 -6.86 11.29 -25.22
N GLU A 38 -8.01 11.91 -25.01
CA GLU A 38 -8.28 13.28 -25.45
C GLU A 38 -7.31 14.29 -24.83
N TYR A 39 -7.06 14.18 -23.53
CA TYR A 39 -6.12 15.06 -22.83
C TYR A 39 -4.68 14.83 -23.28
N THR A 40 -4.28 13.57 -23.50
CA THR A 40 -2.97 13.22 -24.06
C THR A 40 -2.80 13.81 -25.47
N LYS A 41 -3.85 13.78 -26.29
CA LYS A 41 -3.85 14.38 -27.63
C LYS A 41 -3.61 15.90 -27.55
N LYS A 42 -4.39 16.62 -26.75
CA LYS A 42 -4.22 18.07 -26.53
C LYS A 42 -2.81 18.42 -26.07
N LEU A 43 -2.25 17.61 -25.16
CA LEU A 43 -0.91 17.80 -24.63
C LEU A 43 0.16 17.65 -25.72
N LYS A 44 0.02 16.63 -26.58
CA LYS A 44 0.91 16.41 -27.72
C LYS A 44 0.80 17.52 -28.77
N GLU A 45 -0.40 17.98 -29.08
CA GLU A 45 -0.63 19.08 -30.03
C GLU A 45 0.12 20.35 -29.61
N LEU A 46 0.06 20.72 -28.33
CA LEU A 46 0.82 21.86 -27.79
C LEU A 46 2.34 21.66 -27.88
N ILE A 47 2.85 20.48 -27.51
CA ILE A 47 4.29 20.17 -27.59
C ILE A 47 4.78 20.20 -29.05
N ILE A 48 4.02 19.62 -29.97
CA ILE A 48 4.34 19.61 -31.40
C ILE A 48 4.34 21.04 -31.95
N THR A 49 3.36 21.86 -31.55
CA THR A 49 3.28 23.27 -31.93
C THR A 49 4.53 24.03 -31.48
N ILE A 50 4.92 23.89 -30.20
CA ILE A 50 6.14 24.48 -29.65
C ILE A 50 7.38 24.00 -30.43
N LYS A 51 7.49 22.70 -30.71
CA LYS A 51 8.59 22.12 -31.49
C LYS A 51 8.68 22.71 -32.90
N VAL A 52 7.57 22.79 -33.61
CA VAL A 52 7.52 23.32 -35.00
C VAL A 52 7.92 24.79 -35.02
N LEU A 53 7.40 25.60 -34.10
CA LEU A 53 7.76 27.02 -33.99
C LEU A 53 9.25 27.21 -33.70
N ARG A 54 9.79 26.44 -32.75
CA ARG A 54 11.22 26.45 -32.38
C ARG A 54 12.11 26.04 -33.55
N ASN A 55 11.77 24.97 -34.27
CA ASN A 55 12.54 24.50 -35.43
C ASN A 55 12.54 25.52 -36.57
N LYS A 56 11.45 26.26 -36.74
CA LYS A 56 11.36 27.37 -37.69
C LYS A 56 12.02 28.66 -37.20
N LYS A 57 12.72 28.63 -36.05
CA LYS A 57 13.33 29.79 -35.38
C LYS A 57 12.35 30.95 -35.14
N LYS A 58 11.06 30.62 -34.97
CA LYS A 58 10.03 31.61 -34.61
C LYS A 58 10.01 31.81 -33.10
N ILE A 59 9.60 33.00 -32.67
CA ILE A 59 9.30 33.28 -31.26
C ILE A 59 8.16 32.35 -30.84
N VAL A 60 8.38 31.57 -29.79
CA VAL A 60 7.35 30.74 -29.17
C VAL A 60 6.73 31.56 -28.06
N ASP A 61 5.41 31.77 -28.13
CA ASP A 61 4.66 32.52 -27.13
C ASP A 61 4.70 31.79 -25.77
N ASP A 62 4.91 32.56 -24.71
CA ASP A 62 4.96 32.07 -23.33
C ASP A 62 3.63 31.45 -22.87
N SER A 63 2.51 31.93 -23.43
CA SER A 63 1.17 31.37 -23.19
C SER A 63 1.08 29.88 -23.53
N LEU A 64 1.75 29.42 -24.59
CA LEU A 64 1.75 28.00 -24.98
C LEU A 64 2.38 27.11 -23.90
N TYR A 65 3.41 27.61 -23.21
CA TYR A 65 4.03 26.87 -22.11
C TYR A 65 3.15 26.90 -20.85
N LEU A 66 2.44 28.00 -20.60
CA LEU A 66 1.48 28.09 -19.49
C LEU A 66 0.30 27.13 -19.71
N ASP A 67 -0.27 27.10 -20.92
CA ASP A 67 -1.35 26.19 -21.29
C ASP A 67 -0.89 24.73 -21.17
N LEU A 68 0.30 24.41 -21.69
CA LEU A 68 0.89 23.08 -21.55
C LEU A 68 1.11 22.72 -20.08
N PHE A 69 1.52 23.68 -19.24
CA PHE A 69 1.75 23.46 -17.82
C PHE A 69 0.46 23.15 -17.07
N VAL A 70 -0.57 23.97 -17.25
CA VAL A 70 -1.91 23.76 -16.67
C VAL A 70 -2.47 22.42 -17.12
N LEU A 71 -2.39 22.12 -18.42
CA LEU A 71 -2.85 20.86 -18.96
C LEU A 71 -2.08 19.67 -18.39
N SER A 72 -0.76 19.78 -18.23
CA SER A 72 0.08 18.71 -17.67
C SER A 72 -0.26 18.37 -16.22
N LYS A 73 -0.75 19.36 -15.44
CA LYS A 73 -1.21 19.15 -14.05
C LYS A 73 -2.55 18.41 -13.97
N ASN A 74 -3.37 18.45 -15.02
CA ASN A 74 -4.66 17.76 -15.03
C ASN A 74 -4.48 16.24 -14.84
N ILE A 75 -5.35 15.62 -14.03
CA ILE A 75 -5.30 14.18 -13.72
C ILE A 75 -5.32 13.31 -14.98
N PHE A 76 -6.06 13.71 -16.02
CA PHE A 76 -6.17 12.99 -17.29
C PHE A 76 -4.93 13.16 -18.20
N SER A 77 -4.05 14.10 -17.90
CA SER A 77 -2.76 14.26 -18.60
C SER A 77 -1.62 13.52 -17.92
N GLN A 78 -1.78 13.10 -16.65
CA GLN A 78 -0.72 12.44 -15.86
C GLN A 78 -0.30 11.08 -16.42
N LYS A 79 -1.11 10.50 -17.33
CA LYS A 79 -0.85 9.23 -18.01
C LYS A 79 -0.37 9.44 -19.45
N SER A 80 0.54 10.39 -19.63
CA SER A 80 1.18 10.71 -20.91
C SER A 80 2.68 10.44 -20.88
N GLU A 81 3.28 10.27 -22.05
CA GLU A 81 4.72 10.06 -22.22
C GLU A 81 5.52 11.27 -21.75
N PHE A 82 5.00 12.49 -21.95
CA PHE A 82 5.63 13.72 -21.46
C PHE A 82 5.70 13.76 -19.94
N ASN A 83 4.60 13.47 -19.23
CA ASN A 83 4.62 13.43 -17.76
C ASN A 83 5.50 12.30 -17.21
N CYS A 84 5.63 11.19 -17.94
CA CYS A 84 6.62 10.17 -17.62
C CYS A 84 8.05 10.70 -17.77
N PHE A 85 8.32 11.53 -18.77
CA PHE A 85 9.62 12.15 -18.96
C PHE A 85 9.95 13.19 -17.88
N VAL A 86 8.98 14.00 -17.44
CA VAL A 86 9.17 14.90 -16.28
C VAL A 86 9.71 14.12 -15.07
N ASN A 87 9.12 12.95 -14.78
CA ASN A 87 9.57 12.09 -13.69
C ASN A 87 10.95 11.45 -13.94
N ALA A 88 11.39 11.34 -15.19
CA ALA A 88 12.72 10.87 -15.55
C ALA A 88 13.81 11.97 -15.41
N CYS A 89 13.41 13.23 -15.27
CA CYS A 89 14.31 14.38 -15.06
C CYS A 89 14.62 14.65 -13.57
N ASP A 90 14.55 13.62 -12.70
CA ASP A 90 14.74 13.72 -11.25
C ASP A 90 13.89 14.82 -10.58
N THR A 91 12.68 15.01 -11.10
CA THR A 91 11.74 16.01 -10.59
C THR A 91 10.30 15.53 -10.77
N THR A 92 9.34 16.31 -10.29
CA THR A 92 7.91 16.06 -10.51
C THR A 92 7.21 17.39 -10.78
N LEU A 93 6.04 17.37 -11.42
CA LEU A 93 5.21 18.57 -11.56
C LEU A 93 4.90 19.23 -10.20
N LYS A 94 4.83 18.44 -9.13
CA LYS A 94 4.65 18.95 -7.76
C LYS A 94 5.86 19.73 -7.27
N ILE A 95 7.07 19.25 -7.53
CA ILE A 95 8.32 19.93 -7.14
C ILE A 95 8.52 21.20 -7.97
N ILE A 96 8.19 21.15 -9.26
CA ILE A 96 8.24 22.31 -10.16
C ILE A 96 7.30 23.42 -9.66
N GLY A 97 6.21 23.07 -8.96
CA GLY A 97 5.34 24.04 -8.30
C GLY A 97 4.67 24.95 -9.32
N ASP A 98 5.00 26.25 -9.28
CA ASP A 98 4.58 27.25 -10.28
C ASP A 98 5.78 27.85 -11.04
N ASN A 99 6.94 27.18 -11.00
CA ASN A 99 8.14 27.63 -11.69
C ASN A 99 8.09 27.29 -13.19
N VAL A 100 7.40 28.15 -13.95
CA VAL A 100 7.23 28.01 -15.41
C VAL A 100 8.57 27.98 -16.14
N LYS A 101 9.61 28.68 -15.64
CA LYS A 101 10.94 28.68 -16.26
C LYS A 101 11.58 27.29 -16.25
N GLN A 102 11.52 26.58 -15.11
CA GLN A 102 11.99 25.19 -15.02
C GLN A 102 11.14 24.25 -15.90
N PHE A 103 9.83 24.46 -15.93
CA PHE A 103 8.95 23.68 -16.80
C PHE A 103 9.32 23.82 -18.29
N LYS A 104 9.58 25.05 -18.76
CA LYS A 104 10.06 25.30 -20.14
C LYS A 104 11.32 24.54 -20.46
N GLN A 105 12.29 24.50 -19.54
CA GLN A 105 13.53 23.74 -19.73
C GLN A 105 13.24 22.24 -19.93
N ILE A 106 12.31 21.67 -19.17
CA ILE A 106 11.91 20.26 -19.33
C ILE A 106 11.21 20.01 -20.66
N VAL A 107 10.34 20.94 -21.09
CA VAL A 107 9.69 20.87 -22.42
C VAL A 107 10.73 20.86 -23.52
N HIS A 108 11.76 21.71 -23.42
CA HIS A 108 12.84 21.76 -24.40
C HIS A 108 13.65 20.46 -24.42
N LEU A 109 14.03 19.94 -23.24
CA LEU A 109 14.70 18.65 -23.12
C LEU A 109 13.87 17.51 -23.71
N TYR A 110 12.56 17.50 -23.49
CA TYR A 110 11.68 16.49 -24.07
C TYR A 110 11.69 16.55 -25.60
N ILE A 111 11.56 17.75 -26.17
CA ILE A 111 11.58 17.99 -27.62
C ILE A 111 12.91 17.55 -28.24
N ASP A 112 14.03 17.81 -27.55
CA ASP A 112 15.37 17.54 -28.06
C ASP A 112 15.76 16.06 -27.92
N CYS A 113 15.27 15.38 -26.88
CA CYS A 113 15.72 14.03 -26.52
C CYS A 113 14.70 12.93 -26.82
N ARG A 114 13.50 13.24 -27.32
CA ARG A 114 12.45 12.24 -27.59
C ARG A 114 11.83 12.38 -28.98
N PRO A 115 11.54 11.27 -29.66
CA PRO A 115 10.60 11.28 -30.77
C PRO A 115 9.21 11.62 -30.24
N ILE A 116 8.52 12.55 -30.90
CA ILE A 116 7.16 12.97 -30.56
C ILE A 116 6.25 12.50 -31.69
N SER A 117 5.34 11.58 -31.37
CA SER A 117 4.34 11.06 -32.30
C SER A 117 2.99 11.74 -32.05
N GLU A 118 2.22 11.97 -33.13
CA GLU A 118 0.84 12.46 -33.07
C GLU A 118 -0.16 11.40 -32.61
N HIS A 119 0.22 10.11 -32.66
CA HIS A 119 -0.67 9.03 -32.28
C HIS A 119 -0.91 9.00 -30.77
N THR A 120 -2.14 8.68 -30.38
CA THR A 120 -2.57 8.50 -28.98
C THR A 120 -3.29 7.16 -28.79
N PRO A 121 -2.61 6.02 -28.95
CA PRO A 121 -3.24 4.72 -28.82
C PRO A 121 -3.70 4.47 -27.38
N CYS A 122 -4.96 4.06 -27.20
CA CYS A 122 -5.51 3.73 -25.86
C CYS A 122 -4.66 2.70 -25.12
N GLY A 123 -4.08 1.73 -25.83
CA GLY A 123 -3.23 0.70 -25.23
C GLY A 123 -1.97 1.27 -24.56
N TRP A 124 -1.38 2.35 -25.08
CA TRP A 124 -0.21 2.98 -24.45
C TRP A 124 -0.60 3.67 -23.14
N ILE A 125 -1.74 4.35 -23.14
CA ILE A 125 -2.28 5.03 -21.97
C ILE A 125 -2.66 4.00 -20.91
N GLN A 126 -3.34 2.92 -21.30
CA GLN A 126 -3.69 1.82 -20.39
C GLN A 126 -2.42 1.21 -19.75
N ALA A 127 -1.36 0.97 -20.52
CA ALA A 127 -0.11 0.46 -19.97
C ALA A 127 0.51 1.41 -18.91
N LEU A 128 0.38 2.74 -19.08
CA LEU A 128 0.81 3.72 -18.09
C LEU A 128 -0.11 3.77 -16.85
N ILE A 129 -1.40 3.48 -17.02
CA ILE A 129 -2.35 3.28 -15.92
C ILE A 129 -1.96 2.03 -15.13
N ASP A 130 -1.79 0.90 -15.80
CA ASP A 130 -1.44 -0.40 -15.23
C ASP A 130 -0.10 -0.38 -14.50
N LYS A 131 0.90 0.34 -15.03
CA LYS A 131 2.18 0.57 -14.35
C LYS A 131 1.99 1.22 -12.97
N GLY A 132 0.95 2.04 -12.81
CA GLY A 132 0.58 2.67 -11.54
C GLY A 132 -0.20 1.77 -10.58
N SER A 133 -0.72 0.63 -11.04
CA SER A 133 -1.63 -0.25 -10.27
C SER A 133 -1.01 -0.76 -8.97
N SER A 134 0.32 -0.91 -8.91
CA SER A 134 1.03 -1.36 -7.69
C SER A 134 0.72 -0.50 -6.46
N ARG A 135 0.52 0.81 -6.64
CA ARG A 135 0.14 1.73 -5.55
C ARG A 135 -1.30 1.51 -5.09
N ALA A 136 -2.22 1.21 -6.01
CA ALA A 136 -3.61 0.93 -5.69
C ALA A 136 -3.77 -0.38 -4.88
N LYS A 137 -2.84 -1.33 -5.03
CA LYS A 137 -2.86 -2.61 -4.31
C LYS A 137 -2.69 -2.49 -2.79
N GLY A 138 -2.12 -1.40 -2.28
CA GLY A 138 -2.01 -1.17 -0.84
C GLY A 138 -3.38 -1.16 -0.14
N HIS A 139 -4.29 -0.31 -0.64
CA HIS A 139 -5.65 -0.20 -0.10
C HIS A 139 -6.49 -1.48 -0.28
N ILE A 140 -6.18 -2.29 -1.29
CA ILE A 140 -6.88 -3.58 -1.51
C ILE A 140 -6.59 -4.54 -0.35
N GLY A 141 -5.37 -4.56 0.20
CA GLY A 141 -5.02 -5.39 1.36
C GLY A 141 -5.81 -5.00 2.61
N GLU A 142 -5.96 -3.70 2.85
CA GLU A 142 -6.79 -3.17 3.95
C GLU A 142 -8.27 -3.55 3.76
N ASN A 143 -8.82 -3.35 2.55
CA ASN A 143 -10.19 -3.71 2.22
C ASN A 143 -10.44 -5.21 2.42
N LYS A 144 -9.45 -6.05 2.10
CA LYS A 144 -9.59 -7.50 2.27
C LYS A 144 -9.78 -7.91 3.72
N ILE A 145 -9.06 -7.29 4.65
CA ILE A 145 -9.26 -7.50 6.09
C ILE A 145 -10.67 -7.06 6.49
N ILE A 146 -11.13 -5.91 5.99
CA ILE A 146 -12.47 -5.39 6.27
C ILE A 146 -13.55 -6.33 5.77
N ASP A 147 -13.51 -6.75 4.51
CA ASP A 147 -14.47 -7.68 3.94
C ASP A 147 -14.56 -8.97 4.75
N ILE A 148 -13.41 -9.52 5.17
CA ILE A 148 -13.36 -10.73 5.98
C ILE A 148 -14.06 -10.51 7.32
N ALA A 149 -13.85 -9.36 7.98
CA ALA A 149 -14.53 -9.04 9.24
C ALA A 149 -16.03 -8.77 9.05
N LEU A 150 -16.42 -8.02 8.01
CA LEU A 150 -17.82 -7.74 7.68
C LEU A 150 -18.60 -9.04 7.40
N ASN A 151 -17.99 -9.98 6.67
CA ASN A 151 -18.55 -11.33 6.44
C ASN A 151 -18.67 -12.18 7.71
N LYS A 152 -18.05 -11.74 8.82
CA LYS A 152 -18.23 -12.30 10.16
C LYS A 152 -19.14 -11.44 11.03
N ASN A 153 -19.93 -10.55 10.45
CA ASN A 153 -20.86 -9.62 11.12
C ASN A 153 -20.15 -8.64 12.07
N PHE A 154 -18.92 -8.24 11.74
CA PHE A 154 -18.39 -7.01 12.32
C PHE A 154 -19.06 -5.81 11.64
N LYS A 155 -19.21 -4.71 12.37
CA LYS A 155 -19.70 -3.44 11.84
C LYS A 155 -18.51 -2.50 11.59
N GLU A 156 -18.41 -1.95 10.37
CA GLU A 156 -17.46 -0.86 10.12
C GLU A 156 -17.96 0.43 10.79
N VAL A 157 -17.06 1.14 11.46
CA VAL A 157 -17.37 2.36 12.22
C VAL A 157 -16.41 3.49 11.85
N PHE A 158 -16.90 4.73 11.98
CA PHE A 158 -16.17 5.92 11.52
C PHE A 158 -15.95 6.95 12.63
N THR A 159 -16.54 6.72 13.81
CA THR A 159 -16.49 7.65 14.95
C THR A 159 -16.03 6.96 16.24
N TRP A 160 -15.52 7.76 17.18
CA TRP A 160 -15.13 7.28 18.51
C TRP A 160 -16.33 6.75 19.31
N GLN A 161 -17.48 7.42 19.21
CA GLN A 161 -18.69 6.99 19.90
C GLN A 161 -19.09 5.56 19.49
N GLU A 162 -19.19 5.31 18.19
CA GLU A 162 -19.46 3.97 17.66
C GLU A 162 -18.39 2.96 18.08
N LEU A 163 -17.12 3.40 18.14
CA LEU A 163 -16.03 2.53 18.56
C LEU A 163 -16.13 2.15 20.04
N HIS A 164 -16.53 3.06 20.92
CA HIS A 164 -16.68 2.79 22.35
C HIS A 164 -17.90 1.92 22.64
N GLU A 165 -19.05 2.27 22.09
CA GLU A 165 -20.34 1.60 22.34
C GLU A 165 -20.46 0.25 21.62
N GLY A 166 -19.81 0.11 20.47
CA GLY A 166 -19.95 -1.06 19.61
C GLY A 166 -19.28 -2.34 20.12
N ILE A 167 -19.84 -3.47 19.71
CA ILE A 167 -19.26 -4.81 19.86
C ILE A 167 -19.07 -5.37 18.45
N ASN A 168 -17.97 -6.11 18.22
CA ASN A 168 -17.60 -6.62 16.90
C ASN A 168 -17.53 -5.49 15.88
N ILE A 169 -16.58 -4.59 16.06
CA ILE A 169 -16.40 -3.45 15.17
C ILE A 169 -15.04 -3.50 14.48
N ILE A 170 -14.98 -2.86 13.32
CA ILE A 170 -13.76 -2.65 12.56
C ILE A 170 -13.68 -1.18 12.13
N ALA A 171 -12.48 -0.62 12.15
CA ALA A 171 -12.22 0.74 11.69
C ALA A 171 -10.86 0.82 10.99
N LYS A 172 -10.75 1.74 10.03
CA LYS A 172 -9.49 2.12 9.41
C LYS A 172 -8.86 3.27 10.16
N PHE A 173 -7.54 3.21 10.36
CA PHE A 173 -6.81 4.40 10.74
C PHE A 173 -6.94 5.46 9.66
N ASN A 174 -7.03 6.71 10.08
CA ASN A 174 -7.06 7.86 9.19
C ASN A 174 -6.53 9.09 9.92
N THR A 175 -6.23 10.15 9.18
CA THR A 175 -5.61 11.35 9.73
C THR A 175 -6.54 12.15 10.65
N ALA A 176 -7.85 12.09 10.41
CA ALA A 176 -8.84 12.92 11.11
C ALA A 176 -9.30 12.31 12.44
N THR A 177 -9.85 11.10 12.41
CA THR A 177 -10.51 10.46 13.55
C THR A 177 -9.60 9.47 14.26
N PHE A 178 -9.24 8.40 13.56
CA PHE A 178 -8.49 7.26 14.11
C PHE A 178 -7.00 7.41 13.83
N ASN A 179 -6.38 8.46 14.37
CA ASN A 179 -4.94 8.65 14.31
C ASN A 179 -4.27 8.18 15.62
N LEU A 180 -2.94 7.98 15.60
CA LEU A 180 -2.19 7.50 16.77
C LEU A 180 -2.39 8.38 18.01
N LYS A 181 -2.40 9.72 17.85
CA LYS A 181 -2.59 10.66 18.97
C LYS A 181 -3.93 10.45 19.66
N ASN A 182 -5.00 10.35 18.87
CA ASN A 182 -6.34 10.12 19.38
C ASN A 182 -6.47 8.72 19.97
N ILE A 183 -5.89 7.69 19.35
CA ILE A 183 -5.87 6.31 19.88
C ILE A 183 -5.22 6.24 21.25
N LYS A 184 -4.06 6.88 21.43
CA LYS A 184 -3.39 6.92 22.74
C LYS A 184 -4.27 7.58 23.80
N LYS A 185 -4.96 8.66 23.43
CA LYS A 185 -5.84 9.42 24.33
C LYS A 185 -7.13 8.66 24.67
N GLU A 186 -7.92 8.29 23.66
CA GLU A 186 -9.27 7.74 23.81
C GLU A 186 -9.27 6.31 24.35
N LEU A 187 -8.25 5.51 24.03
CA LEU A 187 -8.12 4.14 24.55
C LEU A 187 -7.20 4.05 25.78
N ASN A 188 -6.53 5.16 26.14
CA ASN A 188 -5.52 5.22 27.20
C ASN A 188 -4.43 4.14 27.01
N ILE A 189 -3.91 3.96 25.80
CA ILE A 189 -2.89 2.96 25.47
C ILE A 189 -1.61 3.68 25.06
N ASP A 190 -0.47 3.22 25.57
CA ASP A 190 0.80 3.65 24.99
C ASP A 190 1.22 2.68 23.88
N LEU A 191 1.02 3.11 22.64
CA LEU A 191 1.57 2.43 21.47
C LEU A 191 3.03 2.88 21.30
N ASP A 192 3.95 2.15 21.92
CA ASP A 192 5.40 2.37 21.73
C ASP A 192 5.88 1.69 20.44
N LEU A 193 5.43 2.23 19.31
CA LEU A 193 5.88 1.81 17.99
C LEU A 193 7.26 2.43 17.76
N LYS A 194 8.32 1.61 17.76
CA LYS A 194 9.72 2.02 17.57
C LYS A 194 9.97 2.88 16.31
N ASN A 195 9.06 2.82 15.33
CA ASN A 195 9.11 3.66 14.14
C ASN A 195 8.18 4.88 14.31
N GLN A 196 8.79 6.04 14.55
CA GLN A 196 8.15 7.33 14.76
C GLN A 196 7.03 7.62 13.74
N GLY A 197 5.78 7.63 14.20
CA GLY A 197 4.66 8.32 13.55
C GLY A 197 3.86 7.59 12.47
N LYS A 198 4.13 6.32 12.17
CA LYS A 198 3.36 5.58 11.15
C LYS A 198 2.07 4.99 11.74
N LEU A 199 0.93 5.34 11.15
CA LEU A 199 -0.37 4.77 11.47
C LEU A 199 -0.34 3.26 11.17
N LEU A 200 -0.91 2.46 12.08
CA LEU A 200 -1.32 1.10 11.75
C LEU A 200 -2.47 1.17 10.74
N ASP A 201 -2.81 0.07 10.09
CA ASP A 201 -3.79 0.11 9.01
C ASP A 201 -5.23 -0.07 9.54
N ILE A 202 -5.45 -1.03 10.46
CA ILE A 202 -6.79 -1.46 10.91
C ILE A 202 -6.90 -1.56 12.44
N ILE A 203 -8.08 -1.25 12.98
CA ILE A 203 -8.50 -1.49 14.37
C ILE A 203 -9.67 -2.46 14.33
N ILE A 204 -9.62 -3.53 15.13
CA ILE A 204 -10.77 -4.43 15.34
C ILE A 204 -11.02 -4.56 16.83
N LYS A 205 -12.28 -4.37 17.26
CA LYS A 205 -12.67 -4.49 18.67
C LYS A 205 -13.81 -5.50 18.84
N ASN A 206 -13.63 -6.40 19.80
CA ASN A 206 -14.70 -7.21 20.34
C ASN A 206 -14.75 -7.04 21.87
N LYS A 207 -15.89 -6.58 22.38
CA LYS A 207 -16.09 -6.26 23.80
C LYS A 207 -14.96 -5.35 24.30
N LYS A 208 -14.10 -5.84 25.20
CA LYS A 208 -12.97 -5.09 25.77
C LYS A 208 -11.65 -5.32 25.03
N GLN A 209 -11.58 -6.32 24.15
CA GLN A 209 -10.37 -6.66 23.41
C GLN A 209 -10.28 -5.84 22.13
N ILE A 210 -9.08 -5.33 21.86
CA ILE A 210 -8.77 -4.53 20.68
C ILE A 210 -7.51 -5.10 20.06
N ILE A 211 -7.56 -5.37 18.75
CA ILE A 211 -6.39 -5.70 17.95
C ILE A 211 -6.11 -4.57 16.97
N PHE A 212 -4.85 -4.16 16.91
CA PHE A 212 -4.37 -3.25 15.88
C PHE A 212 -3.56 -4.03 14.85
N ILE A 213 -3.85 -3.84 13.57
CA ILE A 213 -3.26 -4.63 12.49
C ILE A 213 -2.53 -3.72 11.51
N GLU A 214 -1.28 -4.05 11.22
CA GLU A 214 -0.55 -3.56 10.04
C GLU A 214 -0.71 -4.58 8.92
N ALA A 215 -1.08 -4.11 7.73
CA ALA A 215 -1.39 -4.92 6.57
C ALA A 215 -0.47 -4.56 5.40
N LYS A 216 0.13 -5.57 4.76
CA LYS A 216 0.90 -5.38 3.53
C LYS A 216 0.58 -6.48 2.53
N HIS A 217 0.53 -6.10 1.25
CA HIS A 217 0.48 -7.03 0.13
C HIS A 217 1.83 -7.01 -0.58
N LEU A 218 2.58 -8.11 -0.52
CA LEU A 218 3.92 -8.22 -1.09
C LEU A 218 3.99 -9.39 -2.08
N LYS A 219 4.57 -9.11 -3.25
CA LYS A 219 4.71 -10.10 -4.34
C LYS A 219 6.13 -10.63 -4.52
N GLU A 220 7.13 -9.86 -4.10
CA GLU A 220 8.55 -10.19 -4.29
C GLU A 220 9.42 -9.57 -3.20
N THR A 221 10.73 -9.84 -3.22
CA THR A 221 11.68 -9.14 -2.34
C THR A 221 12.43 -8.05 -3.08
N GLY A 222 12.85 -7.01 -2.33
CA GLY A 222 13.59 -5.87 -2.85
C GLY A 222 13.55 -4.71 -1.84
N GLY A 223 14.38 -3.69 -2.04
CA GLY A 223 14.68 -2.69 -1.00
C GLY A 223 13.47 -2.04 -0.32
N SER A 224 12.47 -1.59 -1.09
CA SER A 224 11.25 -0.97 -0.52
C SER A 224 10.32 -1.99 0.17
N GLN A 225 10.23 -3.21 -0.35
CA GLN A 225 9.40 -4.28 0.24
C GLN A 225 10.04 -4.86 1.50
N ASP A 226 11.37 -4.89 1.58
CA ASP A 226 12.10 -5.32 2.76
C ASP A 226 11.82 -4.41 3.97
N LYS A 227 11.72 -3.10 3.72
CA LYS A 227 11.31 -2.14 4.75
C LYS A 227 9.89 -2.44 5.24
N GLN A 228 8.96 -2.71 4.33
CA GLN A 228 7.57 -3.06 4.68
C GLN A 228 7.48 -4.36 5.48
N LEU A 229 8.29 -5.36 5.14
CA LEU A 229 8.36 -6.61 5.91
C LEU A 229 8.97 -6.38 7.30
N HIS A 230 9.98 -5.52 7.41
CA HIS A 230 10.55 -5.13 8.70
C HIS A 230 9.53 -4.38 9.57
N GLU A 231 8.68 -3.54 8.97
CA GLU A 231 7.55 -2.90 9.68
C GLU A 231 6.62 -3.96 10.30
N LEU A 232 6.19 -4.97 9.53
CA LEU A 232 5.35 -6.07 10.04
C LEU A 232 6.01 -6.82 11.20
N ILE A 233 7.30 -7.17 11.08
CA ILE A 233 8.04 -7.86 12.14
C ILE A 233 8.16 -6.98 13.38
N ASN A 234 8.39 -5.68 13.22
CA ASN A 234 8.50 -4.76 14.35
C ASN A 234 7.18 -4.66 15.12
N ILE A 235 6.02 -4.67 14.45
CA ILE A 235 4.71 -4.68 15.12
C ILE A 235 4.56 -5.88 16.06
N ILE A 236 4.90 -7.08 15.61
CA ILE A 236 4.77 -8.29 16.45
C ILE A 236 5.90 -8.41 17.49
N GLN A 237 6.96 -7.61 17.39
CA GLN A 237 7.98 -7.50 18.42
C GLN A 237 7.58 -6.56 19.56
N THR A 238 6.65 -5.63 19.31
CA THR A 238 6.18 -4.66 20.30
C THR A 238 5.57 -5.38 21.50
N PRO A 239 6.15 -5.24 22.71
CA PRO A 239 5.55 -5.80 23.91
C PRO A 239 4.25 -5.06 24.25
N THR A 240 3.28 -5.77 24.81
CA THR A 240 2.07 -5.17 25.38
C THR A 240 1.97 -5.54 26.85
N ASN A 241 1.79 -4.54 27.71
CA ASN A 241 1.51 -4.73 29.13
C ASN A 241 0.01 -4.93 29.41
N LYS A 242 -0.86 -4.71 28.41
CA LYS A 242 -2.32 -4.81 28.55
C LYS A 242 -2.83 -6.08 27.87
N LYS A 243 -3.42 -6.98 28.68
CA LYS A 243 -3.99 -8.26 28.20
C LYS A 243 -5.05 -8.10 27.09
N ASN A 244 -5.76 -6.99 27.09
CA ASN A 244 -6.84 -6.72 26.13
C ASN A 244 -6.37 -6.04 24.84
N ILE A 245 -5.09 -5.69 24.75
CA ILE A 245 -4.51 -5.04 23.56
C ILE A 245 -3.63 -6.05 22.85
N LEU A 246 -3.95 -6.26 21.58
CA LEU A 246 -3.33 -7.22 20.69
C LEU A 246 -2.72 -6.50 19.50
N TYR A 247 -1.68 -7.10 18.91
CA TYR A 247 -1.05 -6.61 17.68
C TYR A 247 -1.09 -7.67 16.60
N GLY A 248 -1.41 -7.28 15.36
CA GLY A 248 -1.42 -8.16 14.21
C GLY A 248 -0.51 -7.65 13.10
N ALA A 249 0.26 -8.56 12.51
CA ALA A 249 0.88 -8.36 11.22
C ALA A 249 0.15 -9.22 10.18
N PHE A 250 -0.43 -8.58 9.16
CA PHE A 250 -1.09 -9.25 8.06
C PHE A 250 -0.24 -9.13 6.79
N LEU A 251 0.24 -10.28 6.30
CA LEU A 251 0.99 -10.37 5.05
C LEU A 251 0.20 -11.15 4.01
N ASP A 252 -0.29 -10.41 3.02
CA ASP A 252 -0.95 -10.95 1.83
C ASP A 252 0.03 -11.07 0.66
N GLY A 253 -0.36 -11.88 -0.33
CA GLY A 253 0.38 -12.12 -1.55
C GLY A 253 1.38 -13.26 -1.46
N VAL A 254 1.93 -13.62 -2.61
CA VAL A 254 2.78 -14.81 -2.78
C VAL A 254 4.08 -14.76 -1.98
N LEU A 255 4.54 -13.57 -1.55
CA LEU A 255 5.70 -13.49 -0.67
C LEU A 255 5.41 -14.16 0.69
N SER A 256 4.16 -14.11 1.17
CA SER A 256 3.73 -14.81 2.37
C SER A 256 4.05 -16.30 2.29
N ASN A 257 3.77 -16.94 1.15
CA ASN A 257 4.06 -18.37 0.93
C ASN A 257 5.55 -18.71 1.04
N ARG A 258 6.41 -17.81 0.54
CA ARG A 258 7.86 -17.99 0.60
C ARG A 258 8.39 -17.78 2.01
N LEU A 259 7.91 -16.74 2.69
CA LEU A 259 8.31 -16.40 4.04
C LEU A 259 7.83 -17.45 5.05
N LEU A 260 6.61 -17.95 4.89
CA LEU A 260 5.97 -18.94 5.77
C LEU A 260 6.29 -20.38 5.42
N ASN A 261 7.29 -20.64 4.57
CA ASN A 261 7.80 -21.99 4.32
C ASN A 261 8.64 -22.47 5.51
N ILE A 262 7.97 -22.73 6.63
CA ILE A 262 8.51 -23.11 7.93
C ILE A 262 7.91 -24.47 8.31
N THR A 263 8.76 -25.40 8.76
CA THR A 263 8.32 -26.71 9.24
C THR A 263 7.86 -26.67 10.70
N ASP A 264 7.04 -27.64 11.12
CA ASP A 264 6.62 -27.80 12.53
C ASP A 264 7.83 -27.88 13.48
N LYS A 265 8.92 -28.54 13.06
CA LYS A 265 10.17 -28.60 13.84
C LYS A 265 10.78 -27.21 14.05
N GLN A 266 10.80 -26.38 13.02
CA GLN A 266 11.34 -25.02 13.08
C GLN A 266 10.45 -24.09 13.89
N LEU A 267 9.13 -24.28 13.83
CA LEU A 267 8.17 -23.57 14.66
C LEU A 267 8.39 -23.87 16.14
N LEU A 268 8.57 -25.14 16.51
CA LEU A 268 8.81 -25.56 17.90
C LEU A 268 10.22 -25.23 18.40
N LYS A 269 11.22 -25.24 17.51
CA LYS A 269 12.62 -24.96 17.85
C LYS A 269 13.20 -23.95 16.85
N PRO A 270 13.00 -22.64 17.06
CA PRO A 270 13.49 -21.59 16.15
C PRO A 270 15.01 -21.57 16.00
N ALA A 271 15.75 -22.15 16.96
CA ALA A 271 17.19 -22.35 16.86
C ALA A 271 17.61 -23.23 15.67
N THR A 272 16.70 -24.05 15.13
CA THR A 272 16.94 -24.89 13.94
C THR A 272 16.86 -24.11 12.62
N LEU A 273 16.44 -22.83 12.66
CA LEU A 273 16.59 -21.88 11.55
C LEU A 273 18.05 -21.37 11.55
N THR A 274 18.95 -22.17 10.97
CA THR A 274 20.40 -21.96 11.04
C THR A 274 21.01 -21.32 9.78
N LYS A 275 20.28 -21.27 8.66
CA LYS A 275 20.80 -20.61 7.45
C LYS A 275 20.95 -19.11 7.71
N GLU A 276 22.09 -18.55 7.31
CA GLU A 276 22.38 -17.13 7.51
C GLU A 276 21.77 -16.21 6.43
N ASP A 277 20.87 -16.74 5.61
CA ASP A 277 20.16 -15.94 4.62
C ASP A 277 19.10 -15.04 5.25
N LYS A 278 18.75 -13.98 4.51
CA LYS A 278 17.80 -12.96 4.95
C LYS A 278 16.43 -13.52 5.31
N THR A 279 15.91 -14.46 4.52
CA THR A 279 14.57 -15.04 4.73
C THR A 279 14.58 -15.83 6.03
N THR A 280 15.60 -16.64 6.26
CA THR A 280 15.74 -17.43 7.49
C THR A 280 15.86 -16.54 8.73
N LYS A 281 16.60 -15.41 8.65
CA LYS A 281 16.65 -14.41 9.73
C LYS A 281 15.27 -13.82 10.03
N GLN A 282 14.51 -13.46 8.99
CA GLN A 282 13.14 -12.94 9.14
C GLN A 282 12.20 -13.97 9.76
N GLN A 283 12.25 -15.23 9.29
CA GLN A 283 11.48 -16.35 9.87
C GLN A 283 11.79 -16.52 11.35
N LYS A 284 13.08 -16.54 11.71
CA LYS A 284 13.51 -16.68 13.11
C LYS A 284 13.00 -15.52 13.96
N SER A 285 13.08 -14.29 13.46
CA SER A 285 12.52 -13.12 14.14
C SER A 285 11.02 -13.23 14.35
N ILE A 286 10.25 -13.66 13.33
CA ILE A 286 8.80 -13.84 13.44
C ILE A 286 8.47 -14.86 14.52
N VAL A 287 9.01 -16.08 14.41
CA VAL A 287 8.68 -17.16 15.34
C VAL A 287 9.08 -16.81 16.78
N THR A 288 10.29 -16.26 16.97
CA THR A 288 10.76 -15.87 18.31
C THR A 288 9.88 -14.77 18.92
N SER A 289 9.42 -13.82 18.11
CA SER A 289 8.54 -12.73 18.57
C SER A 289 7.16 -13.25 18.96
N LEU A 290 6.57 -14.16 18.17
CA LEU A 290 5.29 -14.78 18.48
C LEU A 290 5.37 -15.64 19.75
N MET A 291 6.46 -16.39 19.95
CA MET A 291 6.69 -17.17 21.17
C MET A 291 6.84 -16.28 22.41
N LYS A 292 7.51 -15.14 22.27
CA LYS A 292 7.74 -14.20 23.38
C LYS A 292 6.50 -13.36 23.70
N ASN A 293 5.72 -12.97 22.69
CA ASN A 293 4.60 -12.06 22.79
C ASN A 293 3.29 -12.78 22.39
N THR A 294 2.65 -13.46 23.33
CA THR A 294 1.45 -14.30 23.08
C THR A 294 0.22 -13.51 22.60
N ASN A 295 0.20 -12.19 22.83
CA ASN A 295 -0.84 -11.27 22.36
C ASN A 295 -0.57 -10.68 20.96
N ASN A 296 0.51 -11.10 20.31
CA ASN A 296 0.89 -10.62 19.00
C ASN A 296 0.72 -11.73 17.97
N TYR A 297 0.25 -11.38 16.79
CA TYR A 297 -0.21 -12.35 15.80
C TYR A 297 0.41 -12.06 14.45
N TRP A 298 0.68 -13.13 13.72
CA TRP A 298 1.05 -13.08 12.32
C TRP A 298 0.02 -13.83 11.50
N PHE A 299 -0.46 -13.20 10.44
CA PHE A 299 -1.52 -13.72 9.61
C PHE A 299 -1.16 -13.65 8.13
N ASN A 300 -1.57 -14.68 7.41
CA ASN A 300 -2.06 -14.51 6.04
C ASN A 300 -3.60 -14.53 6.05
N THR A 301 -4.23 -14.60 4.88
CA THR A 301 -5.69 -14.63 4.72
C THR A 301 -6.36 -15.73 5.55
N ALA A 302 -5.87 -16.97 5.46
CA ALA A 302 -6.47 -18.11 6.14
C ALA A 302 -6.32 -18.02 7.67
N GLY A 303 -5.13 -17.64 8.14
CA GLY A 303 -4.89 -17.42 9.57
C GLY A 303 -5.79 -16.31 10.13
N PHE A 304 -5.95 -15.21 9.38
CA PHE A 304 -6.83 -14.12 9.78
C PHE A 304 -8.31 -14.53 9.79
N GLN A 305 -8.78 -15.28 8.78
CA GLN A 305 -10.16 -15.80 8.74
C GLN A 305 -10.50 -16.67 9.94
N LYS A 306 -9.57 -17.54 10.35
CA LYS A 306 -9.70 -18.36 11.56
C LYS A 306 -9.72 -17.48 12.82
N PHE A 307 -8.76 -16.57 12.93
CA PHE A 307 -8.69 -15.63 14.05
C PHE A 307 -9.98 -14.83 14.21
N ILE A 308 -10.49 -14.20 13.16
CA ILE A 308 -11.66 -13.31 13.27
C ILE A 308 -12.93 -14.06 13.69
N THR A 309 -13.03 -15.35 13.32
CA THR A 309 -14.14 -16.22 13.71
C THR A 309 -14.12 -16.51 15.22
N GLU A 310 -12.93 -16.81 15.76
CA GLU A 310 -12.73 -17.06 17.19
C GLU A 310 -12.73 -15.78 18.02
N PHE A 311 -12.22 -14.67 17.46
CA PHE A 311 -12.14 -13.35 18.09
C PHE A 311 -13.52 -12.78 18.37
N LYS A 312 -14.51 -13.06 17.52
CA LYS A 312 -15.91 -12.69 17.71
C LYS A 312 -16.58 -13.42 18.89
N SER A 313 -16.17 -14.66 19.15
CA SER A 313 -16.82 -15.62 20.05
C SER A 313 -16.46 -15.38 21.52
#